data_AF-A0A2S6N698-F1
#
_entry.id   AF-A0A2S6N698-F1
#
_cell.length_a   1.000
_cell.length_b   1.000
_cell.length_c   1.000
_cell.angle_alpha   90.00
_cell.angle_beta   90.00
_cell.angle_gamma   90.00
#
_symmetry.space_group_name_H-M   'P 1'
#
loop_
_entity.id
_entity.type
_entity.pdbx_description
1 polymer ?
#
loop_
_entity_poly.entity_id
_entity_poly.type
_entity_poly.pdbx_seq_one_letter_code
_entity_poly.pdbx_strand_id
1 'polypeptide(L)'
;MLQAVDRQANDHIARAQLDLFHDLSDRIHLTPDERRRALALSDGDWRAWDNFLADGPLPSWPPLPDMLRHLGNVTFKLLIASDSRTL
;
A
#
# COMPACT_ATOMS: atom_id res chain seq x y z
N MET A 1 -7.50 15.05 22.38
CA MET A 1 -7.51 13.57 22.44
C MET A 1 -8.10 12.93 21.18
N LEU A 2 -9.24 13.40 20.63
CA LEU A 2 -9.82 12.84 19.38
C LEU A 2 -8.84 12.77 18.19
N GLN A 3 -8.10 13.85 17.90
CA GLN A 3 -7.14 13.87 16.78
C GLN A 3 -6.01 12.83 16.88
N ALA A 4 -5.63 12.42 18.11
CA ALA A 4 -4.59 11.42 18.29
C ALA A 4 -5.11 10.00 18.01
N VAL A 5 -6.37 9.74 18.37
CA VAL A 5 -7.07 8.48 18.09
C VAL A 5 -7.33 8.33 16.59
N ASP A 6 -7.77 9.39 15.92
CA ASP A 6 -7.99 9.40 14.47
C ASP A 6 -6.70 9.16 13.70
N ARG A 7 -5.58 9.76 14.14
CA ARG A 7 -4.26 9.53 13.54
C ARG A 7 -3.82 8.07 13.70
N GLN A 8 -3.91 7.50 14.90
CA GLN A 8 -3.50 6.12 15.14
C GLN A 8 -4.35 5.11 14.35
N ALA A 9 -5.66 5.35 14.25
CA ALA A 9 -6.55 4.53 13.44
C ALA A 9 -6.18 4.60 11.95
N ASN A 10 -5.92 5.80 11.43
CA ASN A 10 -5.50 6.02 10.06
C ASN A 10 -4.17 5.32 9.73
N ASP A 11 -3.18 5.41 10.62
CA ASP A 11 -1.90 4.71 10.48
C ASP A 11 -2.09 3.19 10.44
N HIS A 12 -2.94 2.65 11.32
CA HIS A 12 -3.22 1.21 11.35
C HIS A 12 -3.89 0.75 10.05
N ILE A 13 -4.89 1.48 9.56
CA ILE A 13 -5.57 1.18 8.29
C ILE A 13 -4.58 1.23 7.13
N ALA A 14 -3.73 2.26 7.08
CA ALA A 14 -2.74 2.42 6.02
C ALA A 14 -1.75 1.26 5.98
N ARG A 15 -1.24 0.84 7.15
CA ARG A 15 -0.35 -0.32 7.25
C ARG A 15 -1.04 -1.60 6.82
N ALA A 16 -2.25 -1.87 7.31
CA ALA A 16 -3.00 -3.07 6.94
C ALA A 16 -3.30 -3.13 5.42
N GLN A 17 -3.63 -2.00 4.80
CA GLN A 17 -3.86 -1.95 3.34
C GLN A 17 -2.57 -2.14 2.53
N LEU A 18 -1.45 -1.59 3.01
CA LEU A 18 -0.16 -1.75 2.35
C LEU A 18 0.37 -3.19 2.49
N ASP A 19 0.23 -3.79 3.67
CA ASP A 19 0.62 -5.18 3.94
C ASP A 19 -0.16 -6.16 3.04
N LEU A 20 -1.49 -5.99 2.93
CA LEU A 20 -2.31 -6.77 2.01
C LEU A 20 -1.88 -6.61 0.54
N PHE A 21 -1.51 -5.40 0.13
CA PHE A 21 -0.98 -5.16 -1.21
C PHE A 21 0.34 -5.91 -1.44
N HIS A 22 1.25 -5.93 -0.47
CA HIS A 22 2.51 -6.69 -0.54
C HIS A 22 2.23 -8.18 -0.66
N ASP A 23 1.36 -8.74 0.19
CA ASP A 23 0.97 -10.15 0.17
C ASP A 23 0.44 -10.61 -1.20
N LEU A 24 -0.49 -9.84 -1.80
CA LEU A 24 -1.04 -10.19 -3.12
C LEU A 24 0.01 -10.03 -4.22
N SER A 25 0.85 -9.00 -4.12
CA SER A 25 1.95 -8.76 -5.06
C SER A 25 2.98 -9.90 -5.03
N ASP A 26 3.29 -10.42 -3.84
CA ASP A 26 4.17 -11.57 -3.65
C ASP A 26 3.59 -12.83 -4.30
N ARG A 27 2.29 -13.09 -4.11
CA ARG A 27 1.60 -14.27 -4.69
C ARG A 27 1.63 -14.31 -6.21
N ILE A 28 1.61 -13.16 -6.87
CA ILE A 28 1.69 -13.08 -8.34
C ILE A 28 3.10 -12.77 -8.87
N HIS A 29 4.08 -12.70 -7.97
CA HIS A 29 5.49 -12.44 -8.25
C HIS A 29 5.80 -11.07 -8.88
N LEU A 30 5.12 -10.01 -8.45
CA LEU A 30 5.54 -8.66 -8.83
C LEU A 30 6.88 -8.32 -8.20
N THR A 31 7.81 -7.84 -9.03
CA THR A 31 9.07 -7.25 -8.58
C THR A 31 8.84 -5.96 -7.78
N PRO A 32 9.80 -5.52 -6.97
CA PRO A 32 9.67 -4.25 -6.23
C PRO A 32 9.41 -3.05 -7.14
N ASP A 33 10.01 -3.01 -8.34
CA ASP A 33 9.79 -1.92 -9.30
C ASP A 33 8.38 -1.95 -9.90
N GLU A 34 7.85 -3.15 -10.17
CA GLU A 34 6.46 -3.30 -10.64
C GLU A 34 5.45 -2.89 -9.57
N ARG A 35 5.70 -3.20 -8.28
CA ARG A 35 4.85 -2.75 -7.17
C ARG A 35 4.80 -1.23 -7.07
N ARG A 36 5.97 -0.58 -7.12
CA ARG A 36 6.09 0.87 -7.15
C ARG A 36 5.32 1.47 -8.32
N ARG A 37 5.52 0.95 -9.54
CA ARG A 37 4.84 1.43 -10.75
C ARG A 37 3.33 1.20 -10.68
N ALA A 38 2.88 0.09 -10.10
CA ALA A 38 1.46 -0.20 -9.91
C ALA A 38 0.78 0.87 -9.03
N LEU A 39 1.52 1.41 -8.05
CA LEU A 39 1.04 2.51 -7.20
C LEU A 39 1.35 3.92 -7.77
N ALA A 40 1.89 4.01 -8.98
CA ALA A 40 2.30 5.25 -9.63
C ALA A 40 3.22 6.14 -8.77
N LEU A 41 4.07 5.52 -7.95
CA LEU A 41 4.97 6.22 -7.04
C LEU A 41 6.34 6.51 -7.66
N SER A 42 6.94 7.63 -7.28
CA SER A 42 8.37 7.85 -7.49
C SER A 42 9.19 6.87 -6.62
N ASP A 43 10.48 6.70 -6.93
CA ASP A 43 11.37 5.85 -6.10
C ASP A 43 11.47 6.37 -4.66
N GLY A 44 11.48 7.70 -4.50
CA GLY A 44 11.56 8.34 -3.18
C GLY A 44 10.30 8.09 -2.35
N ASP A 45 9.13 8.27 -2.97
CA ASP A 45 7.84 8.04 -2.29
C ASP A 45 7.69 6.55 -1.94
N TRP A 46 8.04 5.65 -2.86
CA TRP A 46 8.01 4.22 -2.59
C TRP A 46 8.87 3.83 -1.39
N ARG A 47 10.11 4.32 -1.29
CA ARG A 47 10.95 4.06 -0.11
C ARG A 47 10.34 4.61 1.18
N ALA A 48 9.67 5.75 1.14
CA ALA A 48 9.01 6.30 2.32
C ALA A 48 7.84 5.40 2.77
N TRP A 49 7.04 4.91 1.83
CA TRP A 49 5.95 3.97 2.12
C TRP A 49 6.43 2.60 2.58
N ASP A 50 7.51 2.07 1.98
CA ASP A 50 8.14 0.82 2.40
C ASP A 50 8.71 0.95 3.83
N ASN A 51 9.36 2.07 4.14
CA ASN A 51 9.82 2.38 5.50
C ASN A 51 8.67 2.54 6.50
N PHE A 52 7.53 3.08 6.08
CA PHE A 52 6.33 3.20 6.92
C PHE A 52 5.76 1.84 7.34
N LEU A 53 5.85 0.83 6.46
CA LEU A 53 5.47 -0.55 6.77
C LEU A 53 6.40 -1.14 7.84
N ALA A 54 7.70 -0.82 7.77
CA ALA A 54 8.72 -1.21 8.76
C ALA A 54 8.72 -0.33 10.03
N ASP A 55 7.54 0.05 10.53
CA ASP A 55 7.33 0.90 11.71
C ASP A 55 7.86 2.35 11.61
N GLY A 56 8.17 2.81 10.41
CA GLY A 56 8.48 4.21 10.14
C GLY A 56 7.28 5.16 10.28
N PRO A 57 7.53 6.48 10.17
CA PRO A 57 6.47 7.49 10.22
C PRO A 57 5.61 7.48 8.94
N LEU A 58 4.33 7.89 9.06
CA LEU A 58 3.45 8.04 7.91
C LEU A 58 4.03 9.06 6.90
N PRO A 59 4.19 8.69 5.61
CA PRO A 59 4.70 9.61 4.60
C PRO A 59 3.73 10.76 4.35
N SER A 60 4.28 11.94 4.05
CA SER A 60 3.46 13.11 3.71
C SER A 60 2.92 13.09 2.28
N TRP A 61 3.47 12.24 1.41
CA TRP A 61 3.10 12.15 0.00
C TRP A 61 3.07 10.70 -0.53
N PRO A 62 2.11 10.35 -1.40
CA PRO A 62 0.86 11.07 -1.65
C PRO A 62 0.04 11.27 -0.36
N PRO A 63 -0.91 12.21 -0.33
CA PRO A 63 -1.80 12.38 0.82
C PRO A 63 -2.49 11.05 1.15
N LEU A 64 -2.59 10.72 2.44
CA LEU A 64 -3.10 9.42 2.87
C LEU A 64 -4.43 9.00 2.21
N PRO A 65 -5.47 9.85 2.10
CA PRO A 65 -6.71 9.45 1.44
C PRO A 65 -6.53 9.02 -0.02
N ASP A 66 -5.61 9.67 -0.74
CA ASP A 66 -5.31 9.34 -2.13
C ASP A 66 -4.52 8.05 -2.21
N MET A 67 -3.54 7.85 -1.31
CA MET A 67 -2.82 6.58 -1.20
C MET A 67 -3.76 5.41 -0.91
N LEU A 68 -4.66 5.55 0.06
CA LEU A 68 -5.64 4.50 0.42
C LEU A 68 -6.55 4.18 -0.76
N ARG A 69 -7.03 5.20 -1.49
CA ARG A 69 -7.83 4.99 -2.70
C ARG A 69 -7.05 4.22 -3.76
N HIS A 70 -5.78 4.58 -3.95
CA HIS A 70 -4.94 3.97 -4.96
C HIS A 70 -4.58 2.51 -4.60
N LEU A 71 -4.19 2.27 -3.35
CA LEU A 71 -3.98 0.93 -2.78
C LEU A 71 -5.21 0.06 -2.97
N GLY A 72 -6.40 0.51 -2.53
CA GLY A 72 -7.62 -0.27 -2.65
C GLY A 72 -7.94 -0.68 -4.09
N ASN A 73 -7.76 0.24 -5.05
CA ASN A 73 -7.96 -0.04 -6.47
C ASN A 73 -6.96 -1.06 -7.02
N VAL A 74 -5.67 -0.91 -6.70
CA VAL A 74 -4.62 -1.79 -7.20
C VAL A 74 -4.73 -3.18 -6.57
N THR A 75 -4.90 -3.26 -5.25
CA THR A 75 -5.10 -4.50 -4.50
C THR A 75 -6.31 -5.29 -5.05
N PHE A 76 -7.42 -4.63 -5.36
CA PHE A 76 -8.58 -5.28 -5.98
C PHE A 76 -8.25 -5.88 -7.36
N LYS A 77 -7.48 -5.16 -8.20
CA LYS A 77 -7.04 -5.68 -9.51
C LYS A 77 -6.09 -6.86 -9.36
N LEU A 78 -5.18 -6.82 -8.38
CA LEU A 78 -4.27 -7.92 -8.10
C LEU A 78 -5.02 -9.17 -7.63
N LEU A 79 -6.06 -9.01 -6.81
CA LEU A 79 -6.92 -10.10 -6.37
C LEU A 79 -7.59 -10.81 -7.57
N ILE A 80 -8.18 -10.05 -8.49
CA ILE A 80 -8.78 -10.60 -9.71
C ILE A 80 -7.72 -11.34 -10.54
N ALA A 81 -6.52 -10.77 -10.68
CA ALA A 81 -5.43 -11.38 -11.41
C ALA A 81 -4.88 -12.66 -10.74
N SER A 82 -4.85 -12.72 -9.41
CA SER A 82 -4.43 -13.91 -8.68
C SER A 82 -5.43 -15.05 -8.83
N ASP A 83 -6.74 -14.76 -8.75
CA ASP A 83 -7.79 -15.78 -8.91
C ASP A 83 -7.78 -16.37 -10.33
N SER A 84 -7.47 -15.53 -11.33
CA SER A 84 -7.38 -15.94 -12.74
C SER A 84 -6.18 -16.85 -13.03
N ARG A 85 -5.14 -16.89 -12.18
CA ARG A 85 -3.97 -17.78 -12.33
C ARG A 85 -4.17 -19.17 -11.75
N THR A 86 -5.18 -19.34 -10.91
CA THR A 86 -5.53 -20.61 -10.26
C THR A 86 -6.52 -21.48 -11.05
N LEU A 87 -7.01 -21.00 -12.19
CA LEU A 87 -7.83 -21.73 -13.16
C LEU A 87 -6.99 -22.19 -14.35
#